data_AF-A0A6P1NE38-F1
#
_entry.id   AF-A0A6P1NE38-F1
#
_cell.length_a   1.000
_cell.length_b   1.000
_cell.length_c   1.000
_cell.angle_alpha   90.00
_cell.angle_beta   90.00
_cell.angle_gamma   90.00
#
_symmetry.space_group_name_H-M   'P 1'
#
loop_
_entity.id
_entity.type
_entity.pdbx_description
1 polymer ?
#
loop_
_entity_poly.entity_id
_entity_poly.type
_entity_poly.pdbx_seq_one_letter_code
_entity_poly.pdbx_strand_id
1 'polypeptide(L)'
;MDSETVTTGGIAADRLRSIIERVERLEEERKALGGDIRDIFSEAKSAGFDVKVIKQIIKLRKQEPAEVEEQETLLDIYRRALGM
;
A
#
# COMPACT_ATOMS: atom_id res chain seq x y z
N MET A 1 18.56 39.64 -11.42
CA MET A 1 17.33 39.63 -12.23
C MET A 1 16.32 38.88 -11.39
N ASP A 2 15.72 39.60 -10.45
CA ASP A 2 14.83 39.07 -9.43
C ASP A 2 13.66 38.35 -10.10
N SER A 3 13.48 37.08 -9.76
CA SER A 3 12.34 36.29 -10.21
C SER A 3 11.10 36.91 -9.60
N GLU A 4 10.39 37.71 -10.38
CA GLU A 4 9.11 38.30 -10.02
C GLU A 4 8.15 37.15 -9.75
N THR A 5 7.93 36.83 -8.48
CA THR A 5 7.03 35.75 -8.06
C THR A 5 5.63 36.09 -8.58
N VAL A 6 5.19 35.40 -9.63
CA VAL A 6 3.87 35.61 -10.23
C VAL A 6 2.82 35.19 -9.19
N THR A 7 2.19 36.19 -8.57
CA THR A 7 1.17 36.02 -7.54
C THR A 7 -0.22 36.14 -8.16
N THR A 8 -0.69 35.08 -8.79
CA THR A 8 -2.09 35.03 -9.28
C THR A 8 -3.00 34.64 -8.12
N GLY A 9 -3.84 35.57 -7.65
CA GLY A 9 -4.85 35.31 -6.62
C GLY A 9 -4.34 35.04 -5.20
N GLY A 10 -3.14 35.53 -4.85
CA GLY A 10 -2.53 35.33 -3.51
C GLY A 10 -1.84 33.98 -3.33
N ILE A 11 -1.73 33.17 -4.40
CA ILE A 11 -1.00 31.91 -4.39
C ILE A 11 0.44 32.16 -4.84
N ALA A 12 1.41 31.73 -4.04
CA ALA A 12 2.82 31.70 -4.44
C ALA A 12 3.02 30.56 -5.47
N ALA A 13 3.01 30.90 -6.76
CA ALA A 13 3.07 29.94 -7.86
C ALA A 13 4.27 28.98 -7.77
N ASP A 14 5.44 29.46 -7.33
CA ASP A 14 6.63 28.63 -7.17
C ASP A 14 6.48 27.59 -6.06
N ARG A 15 5.79 27.94 -4.96
CA ARG A 15 5.50 26.99 -3.87
C ARG A 15 4.54 25.92 -4.34
N LEU A 16 3.53 26.28 -5.11
CA LEU A 16 2.58 25.33 -5.70
C LEU A 16 3.29 24.38 -6.67
N ARG A 17 4.12 24.91 -7.58
CA ARG A 17 4.92 24.12 -8.52
C ARG A 17 5.81 23.11 -7.79
N SER A 18 6.54 23.56 -6.76
CA SER A 18 7.40 22.69 -5.96
C SER A 18 6.63 21.55 -5.28
N ILE A 19 5.41 21.81 -4.78
CA ILE A 19 4.55 20.76 -4.20
C ILE A 19 4.14 19.74 -5.26
N ILE A 20 3.70 20.21 -6.44
CA ILE A 20 3.25 19.35 -7.55
C ILE A 20 4.40 18.44 -8.00
N GLU A 21 5.56 19.00 -8.31
CA GLU A 21 6.72 18.23 -8.79
C GLU A 21 7.19 17.16 -7.79
N ARG A 22 7.08 17.44 -6.48
CA ARG A 22 7.40 16.47 -5.43
C ARG A 22 6.39 15.33 -5.37
N VAL A 23 5.10 15.64 -5.55
CA VAL A 23 4.04 14.63 -5.58
C VAL A 23 4.15 13.77 -6.83
N GLU A 24 4.37 14.36 -8.00
CA GLU A 24 4.51 13.62 -9.27
C GLU A 24 5.68 12.62 -9.20
N ARG A 25 6.81 13.02 -8.65
CA ARG A 25 7.95 12.11 -8.43
C ARG A 25 7.59 10.93 -7.52
N LEU A 26 6.90 11.20 -6.41
CA LEU A 26 6.46 10.14 -5.48
C LEU A 26 5.41 9.22 -6.14
N GLU A 27 4.57 9.75 -7.02
CA GLU A 27 3.62 8.96 -7.81
C GLU A 27 4.33 8.02 -8.79
N GLU A 28 5.37 8.51 -9.47
CA GLU A 28 6.21 7.70 -10.36
C GLU A 28 6.95 6.60 -9.60
N GLU A 29 7.57 6.92 -8.46
CA GLU A 29 8.23 5.95 -7.58
C GLU A 29 7.24 4.89 -7.08
N ARG A 30 6.04 5.31 -6.65
CA ARG A 30 5.00 4.37 -6.21
C ARG A 30 4.53 3.46 -7.34
N LYS A 31 4.44 3.99 -8.57
CA LYS A 31 4.08 3.19 -9.75
C LYS A 31 5.15 2.15 -10.09
N ALA A 32 6.43 2.53 -10.02
CA ALA A 32 7.55 1.61 -10.22
C ALA A 32 7.54 0.49 -9.17
N LEU A 33 7.45 0.83 -7.88
CA LEU A 33 7.34 -0.13 -6.78
C LEU A 33 6.11 -1.04 -6.93
N GLY A 34 4.98 -0.50 -7.38
CA GLY A 34 3.79 -1.28 -7.69
C GLY A 34 3.95 -2.21 -8.89
N GLY A 35 4.87 -1.92 -9.82
CA GLY A 35 5.32 -2.84 -10.87
C GLY A 35 6.10 -4.00 -10.26
N ASP A 36 7.16 -3.70 -9.52
CA ASP A 36 8.04 -4.70 -8.90
C ASP A 36 7.26 -5.69 -8.01
N ILE A 37 6.32 -5.18 -7.20
CA ILE A 37 5.44 -6.02 -6.37
C ILE A 37 4.58 -6.96 -7.22
N ARG A 38 4.08 -6.50 -8.38
CA ARG A 38 3.27 -7.35 -9.27
C ARG A 38 4.11 -8.44 -9.93
N ASP A 39 5.36 -8.14 -10.26
CA ASP A 39 6.28 -9.12 -10.85
C ASP A 39 6.61 -10.21 -9.82
N ILE A 40 6.86 -9.86 -8.57
CA ILE A 40 7.05 -10.82 -7.47
C ILE A 40 5.82 -11.72 -7.28
N PHE A 41 4.60 -11.16 -7.30
CA PHE A 41 3.38 -11.99 -7.23
C PHE A 41 3.20 -12.89 -8.45
N SER A 42 3.66 -12.46 -9.63
CA SER A 42 3.62 -13.25 -10.86
C SER A 42 4.63 -14.40 -10.84
N GLU A 43 5.81 -14.16 -10.26
CA GLU A 43 6.82 -15.19 -9.99
C GLU A 43 6.27 -16.22 -8.99
N ALA A 44 5.70 -15.77 -7.87
CA ALA A 44 5.09 -16.66 -6.88
C ALA A 44 3.99 -17.54 -7.49
N LYS A 45 3.15 -16.97 -8.37
CA LYS A 45 2.14 -17.73 -9.11
C LYS A 45 2.78 -18.78 -10.03
N SER A 46 3.83 -18.41 -10.76
CA SER A 46 4.56 -19.32 -11.67
C SER A 46 5.26 -20.45 -10.92
N ALA A 47 5.70 -20.18 -9.68
CA ALA A 47 6.26 -21.17 -8.76
C ALA A 47 5.19 -22.06 -8.09
N GLY A 48 3.90 -21.85 -8.36
CA GLY A 48 2.80 -22.68 -7.87
C GLY A 48 2.16 -22.22 -6.55
N PHE A 49 2.49 -21.02 -6.04
CA PHE A 49 1.88 -20.48 -4.83
C PHE A 49 0.54 -19.78 -5.11
N ASP A 50 -0.40 -19.87 -4.17
CA ASP A 50 -1.64 -19.09 -4.20
C ASP A 50 -1.38 -17.64 -3.74
N VAL A 51 -1.45 -16.72 -4.70
CA VAL A 51 -1.24 -15.28 -4.47
C VAL A 51 -2.25 -14.67 -3.49
N LYS A 52 -3.49 -15.17 -3.44
CA LYS A 52 -4.51 -14.69 -2.48
C LYS A 52 -4.12 -15.05 -1.05
N VAL A 53 -3.64 -16.28 -0.84
CA VAL A 53 -3.16 -16.74 0.47
C VAL A 53 -1.92 -15.95 0.88
N ILE A 54 -0.96 -15.71 -0.02
CA ILE A 54 0.21 -14.87 0.29
C ILE A 54 -0.22 -13.45 0.72
N LYS A 55 -1.17 -12.82 0.01
CA LYS A 55 -1.68 -11.49 0.38
C LYS A 55 -2.35 -11.49 1.75
N GLN A 56 -3.08 -12.54 2.09
CA GLN A 56 -3.67 -12.72 3.42
C GLN A 56 -2.57 -12.82 4.49
N ILE A 57 -1.53 -13.63 4.26
CA ILE A 57 -0.38 -13.74 5.18
C ILE A 57 0.30 -12.38 5.35
N ILE A 58 0.54 -11.63 4.28
CA ILE A 58 1.13 -10.28 4.37
C ILE A 58 0.26 -9.34 5.21
N LYS A 59 -1.07 -9.44 5.11
CA LYS A 59 -1.99 -8.64 5.93
C LYS A 59 -1.91 -9.04 7.41
N LEU A 60 -1.93 -10.34 7.71
CA LEU A 60 -1.79 -10.86 9.08
C LEU A 60 -0.46 -10.43 9.71
N ARG A 61 0.64 -10.48 8.95
CA ARG A 61 1.98 -10.06 9.41
C ARG A 61 2.11 -8.56 9.74
N LYS A 62 1.12 -7.74 9.39
CA LYS A 62 1.07 -6.31 9.73
C LYS A 62 0.27 -6.03 11.01
N GLN A 63 -0.39 -7.04 11.57
CA GLN A 63 -1.18 -6.94 12.79
C GLN A 63 -0.35 -7.34 14.00
N GLU A 64 -0.78 -6.92 15.20
CA GLU A 64 -0.15 -7.33 16.44
C GLU A 64 -0.38 -8.84 16.68
N PRO A 65 0.66 -9.62 17.04
CA PRO A 65 0.55 -11.08 17.15
C PRO A 65 -0.57 -11.53 18.10
N ALA A 66 -0.76 -10.83 19.23
CA ALA A 66 -1.80 -11.14 20.20
C ALA A 66 -3.22 -10.91 19.64
N GLU A 67 -3.41 -9.87 18.82
CA GLU A 67 -4.70 -9.58 18.20
C GLU A 67 -5.05 -10.63 17.13
N VAL A 68 -4.04 -11.11 16.39
CA VAL A 68 -4.20 -12.21 15.43
C VAL A 68 -4.62 -13.49 16.15
N GLU A 69 -3.93 -13.86 17.23
CA GLU A 69 -4.22 -15.07 18.00
C GLU A 69 -5.63 -15.04 18.63
N GLU A 70 -6.04 -13.90 19.18
CA GLU A 70 -7.39 -13.70 19.70
C GLU A 70 -8.45 -13.89 18.60
N GLN A 71 -8.26 -13.27 17.44
CA GLN A 71 -9.19 -13.41 16.30
C GLN A 71 -9.25 -14.83 15.76
N GLU A 72 -8.12 -15.53 15.66
CA GLU A 72 -8.08 -16.94 15.23
C GLU A 72 -8.81 -17.86 16.21
N THR A 73 -8.64 -17.62 17.52
CA THR A 73 -9.36 -18.35 18.56
C THR A 73 -10.88 -18.14 18.45
N LEU A 74 -11.34 -16.90 18.29
CA LEU A 74 -12.75 -16.58 18.13
C LEU A 74 -13.33 -17.19 16.84
N LEU A 75 -12.57 -17.14 15.74
CA LEU A 75 -12.97 -17.72 14.45
C LEU A 75 -13.17 -19.23 14.55
N ASP A 76 -12.27 -19.94 15.23
CA ASP A 76 -12.36 -21.38 15.46
C ASP A 76 -13.59 -21.73 16.32
N ILE A 77 -13.85 -20.98 17.39
CA ILE A 77 -15.08 -21.13 18.21
C ILE A 77 -16.33 -20.97 17.34
N TYR A 78 -16.39 -19.92 16.53
CA TYR A 78 -17.55 -19.66 15.67
C TYR A 78 -17.73 -20.71 14.58
N ARG A 79 -16.64 -21.22 13.98
CA ARG A 79 -16.71 -22.31 13.00
C ARG A 79 -17.30 -23.58 13.62
N ARG A 80 -16.82 -23.97 14.81
CA ARG A 80 -17.35 -25.11 15.55
C ARG A 80 -18.83 -24.94 15.88
N ALA A 81 -19.24 -23.75 16.32
CA ALA A 81 -20.64 -23.44 16.60
C ALA A 81 -21.54 -23.54 15.35
N LEU A 82 -20.98 -23.25 14.17
CA LEU A 82 -21.67 -23.36 12.88
C LEU A 82 -21.55 -24.75 12.22
N GLY A 83 -20.79 -25.68 12.80
CA GLY A 83 -20.52 -27.00 12.23
C GLY A 83 -19.64 -26.98 10.97
N MET A 84 -18.78 -25.96 10.85
CA MET A 84 -17.80 -25.80 9.76
C MET A 84 -16.44 -26.41 10.11
#